data_AF-A0A929SD42-F1
#
_entry.id   AF-A0A929SD42-F1
#
_cell.length_a   1.000
_cell.length_b   1.000
_cell.length_c   1.000
_cell.angle_alpha   90.00
_cell.angle_beta   90.00
_cell.angle_gamma   90.00
#
_symmetry.space_group_name_H-M   'P 1'
#
loop_
_entity.id
_entity.type
_entity.pdbx_description
1 polymer ?
#
loop_
_entity_poly.entity_id
_entity_poly.type
_entity_poly.pdbx_seq_one_letter_code
_entity_poly.pdbx_strand_id
1 'polypeptide(L)'
;MNEKKSFPERDYSNKTEKAAALIRIEGHPLYTLTKENEALEKLICRFKEERTDELFSTIREISIHYAKKGDLLYPLLKVTYGVEGPSDLMWTTDDDIRDALTALSKKEVRDEAWQHALDNILLRIERMVYQEEKILFPICAVNFTEEEWFSIYQDSKDYDSCFGIPRYVWEEAETALSEKPMSVADSEIVMPGGHMNIEQLTALLNTIPLEITFVDADNINRFFNEGPKVFKRPQMAIDRDVFSCHPPKIEPMVRAIIGDFRKGVRDSVPIWMNKNGRAMLVTYMAVRDRNQKYLGTVEIVQDMEFAKEHFSK
;
A
#
# COMPACT_ATOMS: atom_id res chain seq x y z
N MET A 1 3.38 32.66 15.84
CA MET A 1 4.08 32.01 16.97
C MET A 1 4.40 30.60 16.51
N ASN A 2 5.66 30.27 16.25
CA ASN A 2 6.05 28.88 16.03
C ASN A 2 6.04 28.19 17.39
N GLU A 3 5.02 27.36 17.65
CA GLU A 3 5.08 26.40 18.74
C GLU A 3 6.33 25.53 18.50
N LYS A 4 7.28 25.54 19.44
CA LYS A 4 8.37 24.57 19.42
C LYS A 4 7.73 23.19 19.59
N LYS A 5 7.76 22.37 18.53
CA LYS A 5 7.39 20.95 18.63
C LYS A 5 8.23 20.33 19.75
N SER A 6 7.56 19.84 20.78
CA SER A 6 8.20 19.10 21.88
C SER A 6 8.19 17.63 21.50
N PHE A 7 9.37 17.03 21.38
CA PHE A 7 9.52 15.60 21.07
C PHE A 7 9.69 14.79 22.36
N PRO A 8 9.26 13.51 22.40
CA PRO A 8 9.45 12.66 23.56
C PRO A 8 10.93 12.36 23.80
N GLU A 9 11.40 12.54 25.04
CA GLU A 9 12.75 12.12 25.44
C GLU A 9 12.80 10.58 25.58
N ARG A 10 13.81 9.94 24.99
CA ARG A 10 14.01 8.48 25.04
C ARG A 10 15.41 8.16 25.54
N ASP A 11 15.52 7.07 26.31
CA ASP A 11 16.82 6.55 26.74
C ASP A 11 17.44 5.66 25.66
N TYR A 12 18.64 6.03 25.23
CA TYR A 12 19.43 5.34 24.20
C TYR A 12 20.48 4.38 24.79
N SER A 13 20.58 4.26 26.10
CA SER A 13 21.61 3.46 26.79
C SER A 13 21.64 1.99 26.35
N ASN A 14 20.46 1.39 26.09
CA ASN A 14 20.29 0.00 25.69
C ASN A 14 19.81 -0.18 24.24
N LYS A 15 20.01 0.83 23.38
CA LYS A 15 19.48 0.84 21.99
C LYS A 15 19.85 -0.38 21.16
N THR A 16 21.08 -0.85 21.32
CA THR A 16 21.62 -2.01 20.59
C THR A 16 20.97 -3.30 21.07
N GLU A 17 20.72 -3.45 22.38
CA GLU A 17 20.05 -4.62 22.95
C GLU A 17 18.58 -4.68 22.52
N LYS A 18 17.89 -3.53 22.51
CA LYS A 18 16.51 -3.43 22.02
C LYS A 18 16.40 -3.83 20.55
N ALA A 19 17.26 -3.28 19.70
CA ALA A 19 17.29 -3.69 18.29
C ALA A 19 17.57 -5.18 18.14
N ALA A 20 18.54 -5.72 18.88
CA ALA A 20 18.86 -7.15 18.84
C ALA A 20 17.69 -8.03 19.31
N ALA A 21 16.87 -7.58 20.25
CA ALA A 21 15.67 -8.29 20.67
C ALA A 21 14.61 -8.33 19.55
N LEU A 22 14.34 -7.19 18.91
CA LEU A 22 13.38 -7.10 17.80
C LEU A 22 13.84 -7.86 16.55
N ILE A 23 15.14 -7.84 16.25
CA ILE A 23 15.75 -8.61 15.15
C ILE A 23 15.62 -10.12 15.34
N ARG A 24 15.34 -10.63 16.55
CA ARG A 24 15.13 -12.07 16.80
C ARG A 24 13.68 -12.52 16.58
N ILE A 25 12.74 -11.59 16.46
CA ILE A 25 11.33 -11.88 16.24
C ILE A 25 11.13 -12.09 14.74
N GLU A 26 10.90 -13.33 14.32
CA GLU A 26 10.60 -13.64 12.92
C GLU A 26 9.38 -12.85 12.45
N GLY A 27 9.45 -12.27 11.25
CA GLY A 27 8.39 -11.40 10.72
C GLY A 27 8.49 -9.93 11.14
N HIS A 28 9.17 -9.61 12.24
CA HIS A 28 9.32 -8.21 12.65
C HIS A 28 10.04 -7.39 11.55
N PRO A 29 9.67 -6.13 11.29
CA PRO A 29 10.30 -5.33 10.23
C PRO A 29 11.84 -5.29 10.31
N LEU A 30 12.41 -5.14 11.51
CA LEU A 30 13.87 -5.22 11.70
C LEU A 30 14.46 -6.60 11.40
N TYR A 31 13.76 -7.70 11.68
CA TYR A 31 14.21 -9.05 11.29
C TYR A 31 14.32 -9.13 9.76
N THR A 32 13.27 -8.70 9.05
CA THR A 32 13.21 -8.74 7.59
C THR A 32 14.31 -7.88 6.96
N LEU A 33 14.46 -6.62 7.41
CA LEU A 33 15.51 -5.72 6.90
C LEU A 33 16.92 -6.25 7.19
N THR A 34 17.15 -6.88 8.35
CA THR A 34 18.42 -7.55 8.64
C THR A 34 18.66 -8.75 7.71
N LYS A 35 17.65 -9.56 7.41
CA LYS A 35 17.79 -10.66 6.44
C LYS A 35 18.07 -10.19 5.02
N GLU A 36 17.47 -9.07 4.62
CA GLU A 36 17.76 -8.42 3.34
C GLU A 36 19.22 -7.93 3.29
N ASN A 37 19.72 -7.31 4.37
CA ASN A 37 21.13 -6.92 4.47
C ASN A 37 22.10 -8.10 4.42
N GLU A 38 21.85 -9.16 5.20
CA GLU A 38 22.67 -10.38 5.19
C GLU A 38 22.71 -11.04 3.78
N ALA A 39 21.58 -11.01 3.05
CA ALA A 39 21.51 -11.54 1.69
C ALA A 39 22.26 -10.66 0.70
N LEU A 40 22.12 -9.34 0.81
CA LEU A 40 22.84 -8.37 -0.01
C LEU A 40 24.35 -8.47 0.17
N GLU A 41 24.86 -8.58 1.39
CA GLU A 41 26.30 -8.77 1.65
C GLU A 41 26.85 -10.03 0.97
N LYS A 42 26.10 -11.14 1.02
CA LYS A 42 26.45 -12.38 0.30
C LYS A 42 26.45 -12.19 -1.21
N LEU A 43 25.46 -11.47 -1.75
CA LEU A 43 25.38 -11.14 -3.17
C LEU A 43 26.57 -10.28 -3.61
N ILE A 44 26.97 -9.29 -2.82
CA ILE A 44 28.13 -8.44 -3.10
C ILE A 44 29.42 -9.26 -3.08
N CYS A 45 29.59 -10.13 -2.08
CA CYS A 45 30.75 -11.04 -2.03
C CYS A 45 30.84 -11.92 -3.29
N ARG A 46 29.73 -12.54 -3.68
CA ARG A 46 29.68 -13.36 -4.91
C ARG A 46 29.93 -12.54 -6.16
N PHE A 47 29.38 -11.33 -6.25
CA PHE A 47 29.60 -10.45 -7.39
C PHE A 47 31.07 -10.06 -7.55
N LYS A 48 31.81 -9.85 -6.44
CA LYS A 48 33.25 -9.54 -6.48
C LYS A 48 34.07 -10.66 -7.14
N GLU A 49 33.61 -11.91 -7.10
CA GLU A 49 34.25 -13.07 -7.71
C GLU A 49 33.72 -13.34 -9.14
N GLU A 50 32.41 -13.36 -9.32
CA GLU A 50 31.75 -13.84 -10.55
C GLU A 50 31.53 -12.73 -11.60
N ARG A 51 31.28 -11.48 -11.16
CA ARG A 51 31.06 -10.29 -12.00
C ARG A 51 29.97 -10.44 -13.10
N THR A 52 28.91 -11.19 -12.83
CA THR A 52 27.84 -11.48 -13.81
C THR A 52 26.74 -10.40 -13.86
N ASP A 53 26.13 -10.20 -15.03
CA ASP A 53 25.03 -9.25 -15.21
C ASP A 53 23.76 -9.67 -14.44
N GLU A 54 23.55 -10.97 -14.22
CA GLU A 54 22.46 -11.48 -13.39
C GLU A 54 22.61 -11.04 -11.93
N LEU A 55 23.81 -11.20 -11.35
CA LEU A 55 24.08 -10.75 -9.97
C LEU A 55 23.99 -9.22 -9.86
N PHE A 56 24.48 -8.47 -10.85
CA PHE A 56 24.28 -7.03 -10.88
C PHE A 56 22.80 -6.66 -10.90
N SER A 57 21.99 -7.36 -11.69
CA SER A 57 20.54 -7.14 -11.76
C SER A 57 19.86 -7.43 -10.41
N THR A 58 20.24 -8.49 -9.71
CA THR A 58 19.75 -8.78 -8.35
C THR A 58 20.20 -7.74 -7.33
N ILE A 59 21.45 -7.25 -7.38
CA ILE A 59 21.92 -6.18 -6.48
C ILE A 59 21.07 -4.90 -6.63
N ARG A 60 20.56 -4.61 -7.83
CA ARG A 60 19.69 -3.43 -8.06
C ARG A 60 18.35 -3.51 -7.34
N GLU A 61 17.94 -4.69 -6.89
CA GLU A 61 16.78 -4.87 -6.00
C GLU A 61 16.95 -4.14 -4.66
N ILE A 62 18.15 -3.65 -4.32
CA ILE A 62 18.37 -2.72 -3.20
C ILE A 62 17.46 -1.49 -3.25
N SER A 63 17.01 -1.11 -4.44
CA SER A 63 15.99 -0.07 -4.61
C SER A 63 14.72 -0.39 -3.80
N ILE A 64 14.30 -1.65 -3.76
CA ILE A 64 13.13 -2.09 -3.00
C ILE A 64 13.39 -1.97 -1.49
N HIS A 65 14.56 -2.44 -1.02
CA HIS A 65 14.97 -2.31 0.38
C HIS A 65 15.03 -0.84 0.83
N TYR A 66 15.62 0.02 0.00
CA TYR A 66 15.71 1.46 0.26
C TYR A 66 14.36 2.15 0.25
N ALA A 67 13.42 1.71 -0.59
CA ALA A 67 12.05 2.22 -0.57
C ALA A 67 11.35 1.86 0.76
N LYS A 68 11.48 0.62 1.25
CA LYS A 68 10.92 0.20 2.54
C LYS A 68 11.41 1.08 3.69
N LYS A 69 12.73 1.24 3.87
CA LYS A 69 13.24 2.08 4.95
C LYS A 69 12.98 3.59 4.73
N GLY A 70 13.00 4.01 3.47
CA GLY A 70 12.74 5.38 3.03
C GLY A 70 11.35 5.85 3.37
N ASP A 71 10.34 5.02 3.08
CA ASP A 71 8.94 5.37 3.29
C ASP A 71 8.47 5.05 4.71
N LEU A 72 8.94 3.93 5.29
CA LEU A 72 8.38 3.38 6.54
C LEU A 72 9.14 3.81 7.80
N LEU A 73 10.45 4.12 7.71
CA LEU A 73 11.26 4.44 8.90
C LEU A 73 11.62 5.92 9.00
N TYR A 74 12.13 6.53 7.92
CA TYR A 74 12.65 7.90 7.97
C TYR A 74 11.58 8.97 8.27
N PRO A 75 10.38 8.96 7.65
CA PRO A 75 9.35 9.95 7.92
C PRO A 75 8.87 9.86 9.37
N LEU A 76 8.74 8.64 9.91
CA LEU A 76 8.31 8.43 11.28
C LEU A 76 9.35 8.96 12.28
N LEU A 77 10.63 8.66 12.08
CA LEU A 77 11.73 9.22 12.90
C LEU A 77 11.73 10.75 12.90
N LYS A 78 11.54 11.35 11.72
CA LYS A 78 11.57 12.81 11.55
C LYS A 78 10.36 13.48 12.15
N VAL A 79 9.16 13.07 11.74
CA VAL A 79 7.91 13.78 12.04
C VAL A 79 7.46 13.55 13.47
N THR A 80 7.59 12.31 13.97
CA THR A 80 7.09 11.93 15.30
C THR A 80 8.15 12.09 16.38
N TYR A 81 9.41 11.78 16.07
CA TYR A 81 10.48 11.71 17.06
C TYR A 81 11.53 12.83 16.95
N GLY A 82 11.46 13.67 15.91
CA GLY A 82 12.39 14.79 15.72
C GLY A 82 13.83 14.35 15.43
N VAL A 83 14.03 13.10 15.00
CA VAL A 83 15.35 12.55 14.66
C VAL A 83 15.60 12.77 13.17
N GLU A 84 16.07 13.98 12.82
CA GLU A 84 16.26 14.40 11.42
C GLU A 84 17.69 14.12 10.89
N GLY A 85 18.72 14.38 11.70
CA GLY A 85 20.11 14.41 11.21
C GLY A 85 20.59 13.10 10.57
N PRO A 86 20.50 11.95 11.26
CA PRO A 86 20.91 10.66 10.67
C PRO A 86 20.02 10.18 9.52
N SER A 87 18.70 10.42 9.60
CA SER A 87 17.73 9.93 8.61
C SER A 87 17.84 10.69 7.29
N ASP A 88 17.94 12.02 7.30
CA ASP A 88 18.05 12.83 6.09
C ASP A 88 19.35 12.53 5.31
N LEU A 89 20.47 12.34 6.02
CA LEU A 89 21.76 12.00 5.39
C LEU A 89 21.77 10.60 4.78
N MET A 90 21.19 9.62 5.49
CA MET A 90 21.09 8.25 4.98
C MET A 90 20.18 8.19 3.76
N TRP A 91 19.02 8.83 3.80
CA TRP A 91 18.09 8.89 2.66
C TRP A 91 18.75 9.49 1.42
N THR A 92 19.44 10.62 1.56
CA THR A 92 20.19 11.22 0.44
C THR A 92 21.22 10.24 -0.14
N THR A 93 21.91 9.49 0.72
CA THR A 93 22.91 8.51 0.29
C THR A 93 22.27 7.34 -0.47
N ASP A 94 21.07 6.91 -0.05
CA ASP A 94 20.29 5.86 -0.71
C ASP A 94 19.85 6.27 -2.11
N ASP A 95 19.34 7.49 -2.25
CA ASP A 95 18.92 8.05 -3.53
C ASP A 95 20.12 8.16 -4.49
N ASP A 96 21.25 8.67 -4.01
CA ASP A 96 22.48 8.75 -4.80
C ASP A 96 22.97 7.36 -5.26
N ILE A 97 22.85 6.32 -4.42
CA ILE A 97 23.21 4.94 -4.77
C ILE A 97 22.25 4.41 -5.84
N ARG A 98 20.94 4.60 -5.68
CA ARG A 98 19.92 4.18 -6.64
C ARG A 98 20.10 4.83 -8.00
N ASP A 99 20.35 6.13 -8.01
CA ASP A 99 20.59 6.90 -9.23
C ASP A 99 21.87 6.44 -9.93
N ALA A 100 22.94 6.21 -9.16
CA ALA A 100 24.19 5.69 -9.70
C ALA A 100 24.03 4.29 -10.31
N LEU A 101 23.35 3.37 -9.63
CA LEU A 101 23.03 2.03 -10.16
C LEU A 101 22.17 2.10 -11.43
N THR A 102 21.17 2.99 -11.44
CA THR A 102 20.30 3.19 -12.60
C THR A 102 21.07 3.75 -13.78
N ALA A 103 21.90 4.77 -13.58
CA ALA A 103 22.76 5.32 -14.63
C ALA A 103 23.74 4.27 -15.17
N LEU A 104 24.31 3.46 -14.28
CA LEU A 104 25.25 2.40 -14.64
C LEU A 104 24.59 1.27 -15.44
N SER A 105 23.34 0.92 -15.11
CA SER A 105 22.55 -0.10 -15.82
C SER A 105 22.24 0.26 -17.27
N LYS A 106 22.14 1.56 -17.59
CA LYS A 106 21.83 2.08 -18.94
C LYS A 106 23.03 2.06 -19.89
N LYS A 107 24.25 1.86 -19.39
CA LYS A 107 25.43 1.72 -20.25
C LYS A 107 25.38 0.35 -20.96
N GLU A 108 25.76 0.29 -22.23
CA GLU A 108 25.84 -1.00 -22.95
C GLU A 108 27.19 -1.68 -22.76
N VAL A 109 28.26 -0.89 -22.61
CA VAL A 109 29.63 -1.38 -22.46
C VAL A 109 29.99 -1.51 -20.98
N ARG A 110 30.54 -2.67 -20.61
CA ARG A 110 30.98 -3.04 -19.25
C ARG A 110 32.51 -2.98 -19.14
N ASP A 111 33.10 -1.84 -19.48
CA ASP A 111 34.56 -1.62 -19.47
C ASP A 111 35.15 -1.45 -18.05
N GLU A 112 36.47 -1.23 -17.95
CA GLU A 112 37.14 -1.03 -16.65
C GLU A 112 36.57 0.17 -15.87
N ALA A 113 36.17 1.23 -16.57
CA ALA A 113 35.55 2.39 -15.94
C ALA A 113 34.18 2.05 -15.34
N TRP A 114 33.40 1.20 -16.03
CA TRP A 114 32.15 0.65 -15.52
C TRP A 114 32.39 -0.20 -14.26
N GLN A 115 33.38 -1.10 -14.28
CA GLN A 115 33.70 -1.96 -13.14
C GLN A 115 34.17 -1.15 -11.92
N HIS A 116 35.05 -0.18 -12.13
CA HIS A 116 35.52 0.72 -11.07
C HIS A 116 34.36 1.57 -10.50
N ALA A 117 33.46 2.06 -11.35
CA ALA A 117 32.28 2.77 -10.89
C ALA A 117 31.37 1.88 -10.03
N LEU A 118 31.14 0.63 -10.45
CA LEU A 118 30.37 -0.32 -9.67
C LEU A 118 31.02 -0.62 -8.32
N ASP A 119 32.33 -0.88 -8.28
CA ASP A 119 33.04 -1.18 -7.03
C ASP A 119 32.90 -0.05 -5.99
N ASN A 120 32.94 1.20 -6.45
CA ASN A 120 32.69 2.35 -5.59
C ASN A 120 31.26 2.38 -5.07
N ILE A 121 30.27 2.02 -5.90
CA ILE A 121 28.86 1.93 -5.47
C ILE A 121 28.69 0.79 -4.46
N LEU A 122 29.27 -0.39 -4.71
CA LEU A 122 29.19 -1.54 -3.81
C LEU A 122 29.80 -1.23 -2.44
N LEU A 123 30.93 -0.51 -2.39
CA LEU A 123 31.54 -0.06 -1.14
C LEU A 123 30.62 0.90 -0.35
N ARG A 124 29.90 1.79 -1.06
CA ARG A 124 28.90 2.67 -0.42
C ARG A 124 27.72 1.87 0.13
N ILE A 125 27.28 0.85 -0.59
CA ILE A 125 26.22 -0.07 -0.13
C ILE A 125 26.66 -0.82 1.14
N GLU A 126 27.87 -1.39 1.16
CA GLU A 126 28.41 -2.07 2.35
C GLU A 126 28.48 -1.13 3.56
N ARG A 127 28.85 0.14 3.33
CA ARG A 127 28.80 1.17 4.38
C ARG A 127 27.38 1.47 4.84
N MET A 128 26.40 1.51 3.94
CA MET A 128 24.99 1.73 4.30
C MET A 128 24.45 0.58 5.15
N VAL A 129 24.74 -0.68 4.80
CA VAL A 129 24.38 -1.85 5.62
C VAL A 129 24.92 -1.69 7.04
N TYR A 130 26.20 -1.33 7.20
CA TYR A 130 26.78 -1.07 8.52
C TYR A 130 26.07 0.06 9.27
N GLN A 131 25.76 1.17 8.61
CA GLN A 131 25.06 2.29 9.23
C GLN A 131 23.64 1.93 9.65
N GLU A 132 22.94 1.12 8.86
CA GLU A 132 21.62 0.64 9.21
C GLU A 132 21.65 -0.20 10.48
N GLU A 133 22.52 -1.20 10.54
CA GLU A 133 22.61 -2.09 11.68
C GLU A 133 23.10 -1.41 12.97
N LYS A 134 24.07 -0.50 12.85
CA LYS A 134 24.74 0.09 14.01
C LYS A 134 24.13 1.42 14.45
N ILE A 135 23.38 2.09 13.58
CA ILE A 135 22.83 3.42 13.83
C ILE A 135 21.31 3.42 13.65
N LEU A 136 20.81 3.11 12.46
CA LEU A 136 19.37 3.26 12.16
C LEU A 136 18.49 2.33 12.99
N PHE A 137 18.74 1.02 12.94
CA PHE A 137 17.89 0.04 13.62
C PHE A 137 17.88 0.24 15.14
N PRO A 138 19.01 0.52 15.83
CA PRO A 138 18.98 0.90 17.24
C PRO A 138 18.20 2.17 17.53
N ILE A 139 18.25 3.19 16.66
CA ILE A 139 17.45 4.40 16.80
C ILE A 139 15.96 4.06 16.66
N CYS A 140 15.56 3.32 15.63
CA CYS A 140 14.17 2.89 15.44
C CYS A 140 13.66 2.09 16.65
N ALA A 141 14.44 1.10 17.12
CA ALA A 141 14.07 0.23 18.23
C ALA A 141 13.86 0.97 19.57
N VAL A 142 14.51 2.12 19.76
CA VAL A 142 14.32 2.97 20.95
C VAL A 142 13.10 3.85 20.85
N ASN A 143 12.84 4.38 19.66
CA ASN A 143 11.83 5.41 19.48
C ASN A 143 10.44 4.83 19.22
N PHE A 144 10.36 3.84 18.33
CA PHE A 144 9.09 3.35 17.80
C PHE A 144 8.31 2.54 18.83
N THR A 145 7.01 2.76 18.87
CA THR A 145 6.09 1.95 19.69
C THR A 145 5.76 0.63 19.00
N GLU A 146 5.16 -0.28 19.75
CA GLU A 146 4.71 -1.57 19.22
C GLU A 146 3.63 -1.39 18.14
N GLU A 147 2.69 -0.45 18.32
CA GLU A 147 1.63 -0.16 17.36
C GLU A 147 2.18 0.44 16.06
N GLU A 148 3.24 1.24 16.15
CA GLU A 148 3.97 1.75 14.99
C GLU A 148 4.68 0.61 14.26
N TRP A 149 5.30 -0.33 14.98
CA TRP A 149 5.88 -1.52 14.36
C TRP A 149 4.85 -2.41 13.67
N PHE A 150 3.66 -2.58 14.25
CA PHE A 150 2.56 -3.27 13.57
C PHE A 150 2.12 -2.57 12.30
N SER A 151 2.09 -1.23 12.30
CA SER A 151 1.75 -0.44 11.12
C SER A 151 2.83 -0.56 10.04
N ILE A 152 4.11 -0.45 10.41
CA ILE A 152 5.25 -0.68 9.52
C ILE A 152 5.20 -2.09 8.92
N TYR A 153 4.89 -3.11 9.72
CA TYR A 153 4.71 -4.48 9.24
C TYR A 153 3.59 -4.58 8.23
N GLN A 154 2.42 -3.99 8.51
CA GLN A 154 1.28 -3.99 7.60
C GLN A 154 1.61 -3.33 6.26
N ASP A 155 2.19 -2.13 6.30
CA ASP A 155 2.53 -1.35 5.10
C ASP A 155 3.66 -2.01 4.31
N SER A 156 4.58 -2.72 4.97
CA SER A 156 5.64 -3.46 4.29
C SER A 156 5.14 -4.56 3.34
N LYS A 157 3.89 -5.04 3.52
CA LYS A 157 3.27 -6.06 2.65
C LYS A 157 2.97 -5.54 1.24
N ASP A 158 2.90 -4.21 1.07
CA ASP A 158 2.67 -3.56 -0.22
C ASP A 158 3.96 -3.40 -1.04
N TYR A 159 5.12 -3.74 -0.47
CA TYR A 159 6.41 -3.73 -1.15
C TYR A 159 6.77 -5.11 -1.69
N ASP A 160 7.46 -5.14 -2.83
CA ASP A 160 8.00 -6.38 -3.40
C ASP A 160 9.04 -7.03 -2.47
N SER A 161 9.27 -8.33 -2.66
CA SER A 161 10.41 -9.03 -2.05
C SER A 161 11.69 -8.72 -2.82
N CYS A 162 12.83 -8.63 -2.12
CA CYS A 162 14.15 -8.47 -2.73
C CYS A 162 15.15 -9.52 -2.22
N PHE A 163 16.22 -9.72 -2.98
CA PHE A 163 17.37 -10.58 -2.68
C PHE A 163 17.01 -12.05 -2.40
N GLY A 164 15.86 -12.50 -2.91
CA GLY A 164 15.34 -13.85 -2.67
C GLY A 164 14.85 -14.08 -1.22
N ILE A 165 14.66 -13.01 -0.44
CA ILE A 165 14.12 -13.10 0.92
C ILE A 165 12.58 -13.25 0.85
N PRO A 166 12.00 -14.29 1.47
CA PRO A 166 10.55 -14.47 1.49
C PRO A 166 9.89 -13.42 2.40
N ARG A 167 8.58 -13.25 2.22
CA ARG A 167 7.77 -12.51 3.19
C ARG A 167 7.58 -13.36 4.44
N TYR A 168 8.10 -12.88 5.57
CA TYR A 168 7.91 -13.49 6.88
C TYR A 168 6.60 -12.99 7.50
N VAL A 169 5.91 -13.87 8.22
CA VAL A 169 4.68 -13.53 8.94
C VAL A 169 5.04 -13.17 10.37
N TRP A 170 4.54 -12.03 10.86
CA TRP A 170 4.61 -11.66 12.27
C TRP A 170 3.24 -11.88 12.92
N GLU A 171 3.07 -13.02 13.59
CA GLU A 171 1.78 -13.49 14.12
C GLU A 171 1.14 -12.50 15.11
N GLU A 172 1.95 -11.88 15.97
CA GLU A 172 1.46 -10.89 16.92
C GLU A 172 0.87 -9.67 16.20
N ALA A 173 1.52 -9.22 15.12
CA ALA A 173 1.02 -8.11 14.31
C ALA A 173 -0.24 -8.49 13.51
N GLU A 174 -0.30 -9.68 12.90
CA GLU A 174 -1.52 -10.16 12.22
C GLU A 174 -2.72 -10.18 13.16
N THR A 175 -2.51 -10.67 14.39
CA THR A 175 -3.55 -10.72 15.41
C THR A 175 -4.01 -9.30 15.78
N ALA A 176 -3.08 -8.42 16.14
CA ALA A 176 -3.41 -7.04 16.54
C ALA A 176 -4.11 -6.23 15.43
N LEU A 177 -3.71 -6.41 14.17
CA LEU A 177 -4.30 -5.71 13.02
C LEU A 177 -5.65 -6.28 12.60
N SER A 178 -5.88 -7.57 12.84
CA SER A 178 -7.19 -8.20 12.65
C SER A 178 -8.21 -7.68 13.67
N GLU A 179 -7.76 -7.47 14.91
CA GLU A 179 -8.58 -7.02 16.04
C GLU A 179 -8.85 -5.51 16.09
N LYS A 180 -8.21 -4.69 15.23
CA LYS A 180 -8.45 -3.24 15.18
C LYS A 180 -9.96 -2.97 15.00
N PRO A 181 -10.62 -2.35 15.99
CA PRO A 181 -12.06 -2.20 15.97
C PRO A 181 -12.47 -1.21 14.88
N MET A 182 -13.42 -1.61 14.03
CA MET A 182 -14.24 -0.63 13.31
C MET A 182 -15.18 0.00 14.34
N SER A 183 -15.08 1.30 14.52
CA SER A 183 -15.90 2.02 15.48
C SER A 183 -16.45 3.30 14.87
N VAL A 184 -17.57 3.73 15.43
CA VAL A 184 -18.10 5.08 15.21
C VAL A 184 -18.14 5.72 16.59
N ALA A 185 -17.24 6.65 16.84
CA ALA A 185 -17.15 7.39 18.09
C ALA A 185 -17.07 8.88 17.77
N ASP A 186 -17.82 9.72 18.49
CA ASP A 186 -17.76 11.18 18.36
C ASP A 186 -17.84 11.74 16.92
N SER A 187 -18.66 11.10 16.05
CA SER A 187 -18.82 11.42 14.62
C SER A 187 -17.63 11.07 13.72
N GLU A 188 -16.68 10.30 14.24
CA GLU A 188 -15.52 9.77 13.53
C GLU A 188 -15.72 8.28 13.22
N ILE A 189 -15.52 7.92 11.95
CA ILE A 189 -15.58 6.55 11.45
C ILE A 189 -14.14 6.04 11.40
N VAL A 190 -13.83 5.04 12.22
CA VAL A 190 -12.51 4.39 12.26
C VAL A 190 -12.55 3.10 11.46
N MET A 191 -11.63 2.99 10.50
CA MET A 191 -11.45 1.84 9.60
C MET A 191 -9.99 1.36 9.64
N PRO A 192 -9.69 0.14 9.17
CA PRO A 192 -8.32 -0.37 9.16
C PRO A 192 -7.31 0.52 8.41
N GLY A 193 -7.74 1.21 7.34
CA GLY A 193 -6.90 2.11 6.53
C GLY A 193 -6.90 3.57 6.98
N GLY A 194 -7.49 3.91 8.13
CA GLY A 194 -7.54 5.29 8.64
C GLY A 194 -8.91 5.66 9.22
N HIS A 195 -9.11 6.94 9.49
CA HIS A 195 -10.35 7.47 10.03
C HIS A 195 -10.80 8.71 9.27
N MET A 196 -12.11 8.95 9.26
CA MET A 196 -12.72 10.15 8.69
C MET A 196 -14.09 10.39 9.29
N ASN A 197 -14.56 11.63 9.30
CA ASN A 197 -15.94 11.92 9.71
C ASN A 197 -16.94 11.72 8.54
N ILE A 198 -18.24 11.78 8.85
CA ILE A 198 -19.32 11.56 7.87
C ILE A 198 -19.27 12.59 6.72
N GLU A 199 -18.93 13.85 7.01
CA GLU A 199 -18.83 14.90 5.99
C GLU A 199 -17.72 14.60 4.98
N GLN A 200 -16.55 14.19 5.48
CA GLN A 200 -15.41 13.80 4.65
C GLN A 200 -15.71 12.57 3.80
N LEU A 201 -16.33 11.53 4.37
CA LEU A 201 -16.73 10.34 3.62
C LEU A 201 -17.74 10.67 2.52
N THR A 202 -18.73 11.52 2.84
CA THR A 202 -19.75 11.96 1.88
C THR A 202 -19.13 12.76 0.74
N ALA A 203 -18.26 13.73 1.06
CA ALA A 203 -17.55 14.53 0.07
C ALA A 203 -16.65 13.67 -0.82
N LEU A 204 -15.93 12.69 -0.25
CA LEU A 204 -15.11 11.74 -0.98
C LEU A 204 -15.94 10.96 -2.02
N LEU A 205 -17.02 10.31 -1.59
CA LEU A 205 -17.89 9.51 -2.46
C LEU A 205 -18.56 10.33 -3.57
N ASN A 206 -18.84 11.61 -3.31
CA ASN A 206 -19.41 12.54 -4.29
C ASN A 206 -18.36 13.13 -5.25
N THR A 207 -17.07 13.10 -4.89
CA THR A 207 -15.96 13.62 -5.71
C THR A 207 -15.45 12.58 -6.71
N ILE A 208 -15.56 11.29 -6.39
CA ILE A 208 -15.20 10.21 -7.31
C ILE A 208 -16.01 10.40 -8.61
N PRO A 209 -15.38 10.43 -9.79
CA PRO A 209 -16.04 10.71 -11.07
C PRO A 209 -16.81 9.50 -11.61
N LEU A 210 -17.58 8.84 -10.74
CA LEU A 210 -18.37 7.64 -10.99
C LEU A 210 -19.74 7.80 -10.36
N GLU A 211 -20.78 7.26 -10.98
CA GLU A 211 -22.07 7.10 -10.29
C GLU A 211 -22.00 5.84 -9.42
N ILE A 212 -22.19 6.00 -8.12
CA ILE A 212 -22.13 4.92 -7.14
C ILE A 212 -23.53 4.66 -6.61
N THR A 213 -23.93 3.40 -6.62
CA THR A 213 -25.15 2.90 -6.01
C THR A 213 -24.82 1.68 -5.14
N PHE A 214 -25.29 1.66 -3.89
CA PHE A 214 -25.12 0.53 -2.99
C PHE A 214 -26.48 -0.06 -2.59
N VAL A 215 -26.56 -1.38 -2.75
CA VAL A 215 -27.69 -2.23 -2.38
C VAL A 215 -27.20 -3.22 -1.32
N ASP A 216 -27.87 -3.30 -0.18
CA ASP A 216 -27.44 -4.16 0.93
C ASP A 216 -27.72 -5.67 0.69
N ALA A 217 -27.35 -6.49 1.67
CA ALA A 217 -27.55 -7.94 1.63
C ALA A 217 -29.03 -8.37 1.56
N ASP A 218 -29.95 -7.50 1.95
CA ASP A 218 -31.40 -7.72 1.90
C ASP A 218 -32.02 -7.21 0.59
N ASN A 219 -31.18 -6.79 -0.36
CA ASN A 219 -31.54 -6.23 -1.66
C ASN A 219 -32.23 -4.86 -1.58
N ILE A 220 -31.95 -4.09 -0.52
CA ILE A 220 -32.49 -2.76 -0.31
C ILE A 220 -31.50 -1.71 -0.79
N ASN A 221 -31.96 -0.73 -1.57
CA ASN A 221 -31.14 0.42 -1.96
C ASN A 221 -30.82 1.26 -0.71
N ARG A 222 -29.54 1.42 -0.37
CA ARG A 222 -29.12 2.16 0.83
C ARG A 222 -28.43 3.48 0.55
N PHE A 223 -27.74 3.58 -0.59
CA PHE A 223 -26.96 4.76 -0.88
C PHE A 223 -26.84 5.00 -2.38
N PHE A 224 -26.91 6.28 -2.76
CA PHE A 224 -26.48 6.79 -4.05
C PHE A 224 -25.56 7.98 -3.77
N ASN A 225 -24.41 8.07 -4.43
CA ASN A 225 -23.63 9.31 -4.34
C ASN A 225 -24.38 10.45 -5.05
N GLU A 226 -24.12 11.69 -4.66
CA GLU A 226 -24.76 12.87 -5.23
C GLU A 226 -24.11 13.31 -6.55
N GLY A 227 -24.68 14.33 -7.20
CA GLY A 227 -24.14 14.94 -8.41
C GLY A 227 -24.85 14.53 -9.72
N PRO A 228 -24.34 15.00 -10.87
CA PRO A 228 -24.94 14.74 -12.17
C PRO A 228 -24.89 13.25 -12.54
N LYS A 229 -26.06 12.63 -12.67
CA LYS A 229 -26.19 11.23 -13.12
C LYS A 229 -26.79 11.11 -14.52
N VAL A 230 -26.18 10.26 -15.34
CA VAL A 230 -26.68 9.70 -16.60
C VAL A 230 -27.81 8.72 -16.31
N PHE A 231 -27.68 7.87 -15.28
CA PHE A 231 -28.75 7.00 -14.81
C PHE A 231 -29.43 7.64 -13.61
N LYS A 232 -30.64 8.18 -13.83
CA LYS A 232 -31.38 8.84 -12.75
C LYS A 232 -31.67 7.84 -11.61
N ARG A 233 -31.29 8.24 -10.40
CA ARG A 233 -31.55 7.52 -9.14
C ARG A 233 -32.42 8.45 -8.28
N PRO A 234 -33.75 8.31 -8.30
CA PRO A 234 -34.60 9.17 -7.51
C PRO A 234 -34.42 8.84 -6.03
N GLN A 235 -34.28 9.84 -5.17
CA GLN A 235 -34.04 9.63 -3.74
C GLN A 235 -35.12 8.77 -3.07
N MET A 236 -36.35 8.79 -3.60
CA MET A 236 -37.45 7.94 -3.13
C MET A 236 -37.18 6.43 -3.27
N ALA A 237 -36.18 6.01 -4.06
CA ALA A 237 -35.80 4.61 -4.20
C ALA A 237 -34.98 4.09 -3.02
N ILE A 238 -34.42 4.99 -2.19
CA ILE A 238 -33.76 4.60 -0.94
C ILE A 238 -34.77 3.87 -0.04
N ASP A 239 -34.27 2.83 0.64
CA ASP A 239 -35.03 1.92 1.48
C ASP A 239 -36.12 1.12 0.76
N ARG A 240 -36.03 1.03 -0.57
CA ARG A 240 -36.86 0.12 -1.38
C ARG A 240 -36.04 -1.04 -1.93
N ASP A 241 -36.75 -2.15 -2.15
CA ASP A 241 -36.23 -3.31 -2.86
C ASP A 241 -35.74 -2.90 -4.26
N VAL A 242 -34.50 -3.28 -4.59
CA VAL A 242 -33.84 -3.02 -5.88
C VAL A 242 -34.64 -3.54 -7.09
N PHE A 243 -35.37 -4.64 -6.93
CA PHE A 243 -36.17 -5.25 -7.99
C PHE A 243 -37.33 -4.34 -8.40
N SER A 244 -37.92 -3.61 -7.45
CA SER A 244 -39.02 -2.65 -7.72
C SER A 244 -38.59 -1.45 -8.57
N CYS A 245 -37.28 -1.20 -8.66
CA CYS A 245 -36.71 -0.08 -9.40
C CYS A 245 -36.39 -0.45 -10.86
N HIS A 246 -36.60 -1.70 -11.27
CA HIS A 246 -36.29 -2.20 -12.60
C HIS A 246 -37.57 -2.59 -13.37
N PRO A 247 -37.61 -2.40 -14.70
CA PRO A 247 -38.72 -2.90 -15.50
C PRO A 247 -38.86 -4.43 -15.38
N PRO A 248 -40.08 -4.99 -15.46
CA PRO A 248 -40.32 -6.44 -15.31
C PRO A 248 -39.51 -7.34 -16.25
N LYS A 249 -39.07 -6.81 -17.40
CA LYS A 249 -38.22 -7.53 -18.36
C LYS A 249 -36.76 -7.67 -17.91
N ILE A 250 -36.28 -6.76 -17.05
CA ILE A 250 -34.88 -6.70 -16.59
C ILE A 250 -34.73 -7.29 -15.19
N GLU A 251 -35.77 -7.23 -14.37
CA GLU A 251 -35.78 -7.78 -13.00
C GLU A 251 -35.19 -9.21 -12.89
N PRO A 252 -35.53 -10.19 -13.77
CA PRO A 252 -34.97 -11.54 -13.66
C PRO A 252 -33.44 -11.58 -13.81
N MET A 253 -32.88 -10.69 -14.65
CA MET A 253 -31.43 -10.57 -14.83
C MET A 253 -30.77 -10.02 -13.56
N VAL A 254 -31.37 -8.98 -12.95
CA VAL A 254 -30.86 -8.39 -11.70
C VAL A 254 -30.88 -9.43 -10.58
N ARG A 255 -31.97 -10.20 -10.46
CA ARG A 255 -32.07 -11.30 -9.50
C ARG A 255 -30.99 -12.36 -9.71
N ALA A 256 -30.72 -12.74 -10.95
CA ALA A 256 -29.68 -13.71 -11.28
C ALA A 256 -28.28 -13.20 -10.89
N ILE A 257 -27.96 -11.95 -11.22
CA ILE A 257 -26.66 -11.34 -10.88
C ILE A 257 -26.45 -11.31 -9.36
N ILE A 258 -27.42 -10.78 -8.61
CA ILE A 258 -27.33 -10.70 -7.14
C ILE A 258 -27.27 -12.11 -6.52
N GLY A 259 -28.03 -13.07 -7.07
CA GLY A 259 -28.00 -14.46 -6.64
C GLY A 259 -26.63 -15.12 -6.83
N ASP A 260 -25.96 -14.86 -7.94
CA ASP A 260 -24.62 -15.37 -8.22
C ASP A 260 -23.57 -14.75 -7.31
N PHE A 261 -23.67 -13.44 -7.06
CA PHE A 261 -22.82 -12.75 -6.09
C PHE A 261 -22.98 -13.34 -4.70
N ARG A 262 -24.22 -13.54 -4.24
CA ARG A 262 -24.47 -14.13 -2.93
C ARG A 262 -23.90 -15.55 -2.79
N LYS A 263 -23.92 -16.34 -3.87
CA LYS A 263 -23.39 -17.71 -3.91
C LYS A 263 -21.87 -17.79 -4.18
N GLY A 264 -21.22 -16.67 -4.46
CA GLY A 264 -19.78 -16.65 -4.81
C GLY A 264 -19.48 -17.25 -6.19
N VAL A 265 -20.46 -17.29 -7.10
CA VAL A 265 -20.27 -17.81 -8.48
C VAL A 265 -19.44 -16.83 -9.31
N ARG A 266 -19.57 -15.53 -9.03
CA ARG A 266 -18.82 -14.43 -9.61
C ARG A 266 -18.81 -13.25 -8.64
N ASP A 267 -17.84 -12.36 -8.79
CA ASP A 267 -17.74 -11.13 -7.97
C ASP A 267 -17.98 -9.85 -8.77
N SER A 268 -18.02 -9.92 -10.10
CA SER A 268 -18.25 -8.75 -10.95
C SER A 268 -19.00 -9.10 -12.24
N VAL A 269 -19.80 -8.15 -12.72
CA VAL A 269 -20.47 -8.18 -14.04
C VAL A 269 -20.32 -6.81 -14.71
N PRO A 270 -19.46 -6.68 -15.73
CA PRO A 270 -19.37 -5.48 -16.55
C PRO A 270 -20.41 -5.50 -17.67
N ILE A 271 -21.07 -4.37 -17.89
CA ILE A 271 -22.02 -4.15 -18.98
C ILE A 271 -21.60 -2.90 -19.75
N TRP A 272 -21.16 -3.12 -20.99
CA TRP A 272 -20.83 -2.05 -21.93
C TRP A 272 -22.08 -1.63 -22.69
N MET A 273 -22.32 -0.32 -22.78
CA MET A 273 -23.44 0.20 -23.55
C MET A 273 -23.17 1.58 -24.13
N ASN A 274 -23.89 1.92 -25.19
CA ASN A 274 -23.96 3.30 -25.66
C ASN A 274 -25.18 3.98 -25.04
N LYS A 275 -24.98 5.14 -24.41
CA LYS A 275 -26.05 5.96 -23.86
C LYS A 275 -25.90 7.38 -24.36
N ASN A 276 -26.92 7.87 -25.08
CA ASN A 276 -26.93 9.20 -25.68
C ASN A 276 -25.69 9.49 -26.54
N GLY A 277 -25.20 8.50 -27.30
CA GLY A 277 -24.03 8.61 -28.16
C GLY A 277 -22.70 8.35 -27.46
N ARG A 278 -22.67 8.29 -26.12
CA ARG A 278 -21.44 8.13 -25.32
C ARG A 278 -21.24 6.68 -24.88
N ALA A 279 -19.98 6.24 -24.88
CA ALA A 279 -19.60 4.93 -24.37
C ALA A 279 -19.67 4.91 -22.84
N MET A 280 -20.43 3.96 -22.29
CA MET A 280 -20.63 3.80 -20.84
C MET A 280 -20.23 2.39 -20.40
N LEU A 281 -19.65 2.30 -19.22
CA LEU A 281 -19.42 1.04 -18.51
C LEU A 281 -20.23 1.04 -17.22
N VAL A 282 -21.15 0.08 -17.09
CA VAL A 282 -21.85 -0.20 -15.84
C VAL A 282 -21.29 -1.47 -15.25
N THR A 283 -20.70 -1.40 -14.07
CA THR A 283 -20.10 -2.55 -13.39
C THR A 283 -20.84 -2.83 -12.10
N TYR A 284 -21.41 -4.04 -11.99
CA TYR A 284 -21.96 -4.56 -10.73
C TYR A 284 -20.90 -5.39 -10.04
N MET A 285 -20.69 -5.19 -8.73
CA MET A 285 -19.68 -5.94 -7.95
C MET A 285 -20.25 -6.41 -6.62
N ALA A 286 -19.86 -7.62 -6.20
CA ALA A 286 -20.16 -8.14 -4.88
C ALA A 286 -19.33 -7.39 -3.82
N VAL A 287 -20.00 -6.85 -2.80
CA VAL A 287 -19.33 -6.25 -1.62
C VAL A 287 -19.25 -7.33 -0.55
N ARG A 288 -18.05 -7.61 -0.05
CA ARG A 288 -17.80 -8.65 0.97
C ARG A 288 -16.95 -8.13 2.12
N ASP A 289 -17.13 -8.72 3.30
CA ASP A 289 -16.20 -8.51 4.41
C ASP A 289 -14.93 -9.36 4.28
N ARG A 290 -14.03 -9.22 5.27
CA ARG A 290 -12.76 -9.99 5.35
C ARG A 290 -12.97 -11.52 5.35
N ASN A 291 -14.13 -11.99 5.81
CA ASN A 291 -14.49 -13.41 5.86
C ASN A 291 -15.23 -13.87 4.60
N GLN A 292 -15.18 -13.11 3.51
CA GLN A 292 -15.89 -13.37 2.25
C GLN A 292 -17.42 -13.38 2.38
N LYS A 293 -17.97 -12.89 3.50
CA LYS A 293 -19.41 -12.78 3.70
C LYS A 293 -19.96 -11.68 2.79
N TYR A 294 -21.00 -12.00 2.02
CA TYR A 294 -21.70 -11.04 1.18
C TYR A 294 -22.41 -9.97 2.02
N LEU A 295 -22.06 -8.70 1.80
CA LEU A 295 -22.65 -7.52 2.46
C LEU A 295 -23.63 -6.77 1.55
N GLY A 296 -23.54 -6.95 0.24
CA GLY A 296 -24.37 -6.24 -0.73
C GLY A 296 -23.77 -6.22 -2.13
N THR A 297 -24.36 -5.42 -3.00
CA THR A 297 -23.91 -5.16 -4.36
C THR A 297 -23.66 -3.66 -4.52
N VAL A 298 -22.52 -3.32 -5.12
CA VAL A 298 -22.29 -1.96 -5.63
C VAL A 298 -22.49 -1.95 -7.14
N GLU A 299 -23.19 -0.94 -7.64
CA GLU A 299 -23.25 -0.59 -9.06
C GLU A 299 -22.44 0.69 -9.27
N ILE A 300 -21.52 0.62 -10.23
CA ILE A 300 -20.66 1.73 -10.65
C ILE A 300 -20.96 2.05 -12.11
N VAL A 301 -21.27 3.31 -12.41
CA VAL A 301 -21.38 3.81 -13.78
C VAL A 301 -20.21 4.73 -14.09
N GLN A 302 -19.51 4.45 -15.18
CA GLN A 302 -18.42 5.26 -15.69
C GLN A 302 -18.68 5.69 -17.13
N ASP A 303 -18.45 6.97 -17.39
CA ASP A 303 -18.36 7.52 -18.74
C ASP A 303 -17.00 7.18 -19.32
N MET A 304 -16.97 6.34 -20.35
CA MET A 304 -15.75 5.80 -20.94
C MET A 304 -15.35 6.56 -22.21
N GLU A 305 -16.00 7.67 -22.53
CA GLU A 305 -15.70 8.41 -23.76
C GLU A 305 -14.25 8.92 -23.75
N PHE A 306 -13.73 9.38 -22.60
CA PHE A 306 -12.34 9.84 -22.48
C PHE A 306 -11.33 8.74 -22.85
N ALA A 307 -11.58 7.50 -22.44
CA ALA A 307 -10.71 6.37 -22.72
C ALA A 307 -10.82 5.99 -24.22
N LYS A 308 -12.04 5.93 -24.74
CA LYS A 308 -12.28 5.67 -26.16
C LYS A 308 -11.58 6.69 -27.06
N GLU A 309 -11.65 7.97 -26.73
CA GLU A 309 -10.96 9.04 -27.47
C GLU A 309 -9.43 8.94 -27.36
N HIS A 310 -8.88 8.57 -26.20
CA HIS A 310 -7.45 8.42 -26.00
C HIS A 310 -6.86 7.30 -26.85
N PHE A 311 -7.52 6.14 -26.90
CA PHE A 311 -7.04 4.94 -27.60
C PHE A 311 -7.50 4.81 -29.06
N SER A 312 -8.37 5.71 -29.54
CA SER A 312 -8.75 5.77 -30.97
C SER A 312 -7.80 6.63 -31.81
N LYS A 313 -6.74 7.19 -31.19
CA LYS A 313 -5.66 7.93 -31.84
C LYS A 313 -4.46 7.02 -32.06
#